data_AF-A0A7C5JE44-F1
#
_entry.id   AF-A0A7C5JE44-F1
#
_cell.length_a   1.000
_cell.length_b   1.000
_cell.length_c   1.000
_cell.angle_alpha   90.00
_cell.angle_beta   90.00
_cell.angle_gamma   90.00
#
_symmetry.space_group_name_H-M   'P 1'
#
loop_
_entity.id
_entity.type
_entity.pdbx_description
1 polymer ?
#
loop_
_entity_poly.entity_id
_entity_poly.type
_entity_poly.pdbx_seq_one_letter_code
_entity_poly.pdbx_strand_id
1 'polypeptide(L)'
;MTKKRYFLLGFFSFLFLFVEAQNLRTIKNSAELYFTHAKYKEALYYYSKYNKTQKNDLDVVLKIGYCLYETNDLTQAKRFLNYYVENEKKPVARAYLFLGKINHGENNFKAASLAYKKYIGLVKDSDPDRVWAKEAVRRCGVGIKALALDQLAFVENLGENVNTEYDDFNPILSPNYTDKIYFSSTRMGSVGGPRNVKGLKDEKFGQYSADMYSSRIVNGEWTATAPFNNLLNSARHEMVLGFNSNGSVMFYFKGKDLNSGEILVDTFKANVEDRTLFSSPFRGPMNGEFGDHSPYFFNDTTLIFSSRRADGFGGYDLYISVKSNGQWTSPENLGAEINSPFDEISPFLTKDGRNLYFSSNNRKSIGGMDIFKTKFDENKLTWSTPINLGIPINSSEDDLYFKLATDGLKAYFSSSRKVGFGNSDIYVAYFKSFQKEQESYSNPLTFRDVKLAKQLAKETDLSVTEEVTEGLALFSESEIVEYKF
;
A
#
# COMPACT_ATOMS: atom_id res chain seq x y z
N MET A 1 -54.39 51.33 23.94
CA MET A 1 -54.52 50.18 23.00
C MET A 1 -53.15 49.73 22.46
N THR A 2 -52.14 49.55 23.33
CA THR A 2 -50.71 49.47 22.92
C THR A 2 -49.91 48.31 23.53
N LYS A 3 -50.51 47.45 24.36
CA LYS A 3 -49.81 46.30 24.97
C LYS A 3 -49.87 44.99 24.17
N LYS A 4 -50.72 44.86 23.14
CA LYS A 4 -50.88 43.60 22.35
C LYS A 4 -49.94 43.45 21.15
N ARG A 5 -49.24 44.50 20.71
CA ARG A 5 -48.33 44.44 19.53
C ARG A 5 -46.93 43.87 19.83
N TYR A 6 -46.43 44.01 21.06
CA TYR A 6 -45.11 43.47 21.43
C TYR A 6 -45.10 41.94 21.61
N PHE A 7 -46.26 41.32 21.91
CA PHE A 7 -46.36 39.88 22.12
C PHE A 7 -46.28 39.07 20.82
N LEU A 8 -46.84 39.58 19.71
CA LEU A 8 -46.76 38.91 18.40
C LEU A 8 -45.36 39.00 17.76
N LEU A 9 -44.65 40.13 17.91
CA LEU A 9 -43.27 40.28 17.43
C LEU A 9 -42.27 39.42 18.24
N GLY A 10 -42.51 39.26 19.55
CA GLY A 10 -41.79 38.28 20.37
C GLY A 10 -42.04 36.85 19.91
N PHE A 11 -43.28 36.47 19.62
CA PHE A 11 -43.62 35.09 19.24
C PHE A 11 -43.01 34.68 17.87
N PHE A 12 -43.05 35.57 16.87
CA PHE A 12 -42.42 35.30 15.57
C PHE A 12 -40.89 35.24 15.65
N SER A 13 -40.24 36.14 16.40
CA SER A 13 -38.78 36.08 16.61
C SER A 13 -38.34 34.82 17.36
N PHE A 14 -39.11 34.36 18.35
CA PHE A 14 -38.87 33.08 19.03
C PHE A 14 -39.05 31.88 18.09
N LEU A 15 -40.06 31.86 17.22
CA LEU A 15 -40.26 30.80 16.22
C LEU A 15 -39.12 30.73 15.21
N PHE A 16 -38.63 31.87 14.70
CA PHE A 16 -37.49 31.92 13.78
C PHE A 16 -36.21 31.40 14.42
N LEU A 17 -35.90 31.82 15.65
CA LEU A 17 -34.73 31.32 16.40
C LEU A 17 -34.83 29.81 16.69
N PHE A 18 -36.04 29.30 16.94
CA PHE A 18 -36.26 27.88 17.18
C PHE A 18 -36.04 27.03 15.91
N VAL A 19 -36.52 27.51 14.76
CA VAL A 19 -36.31 26.84 13.45
C VAL A 19 -34.83 26.86 13.06
N GLU A 20 -34.13 27.98 13.27
CA GLU A 20 -32.69 28.09 12.97
C GLU A 20 -31.85 27.17 13.88
N ALA A 21 -32.17 27.13 15.19
CA ALA A 21 -31.52 26.21 16.13
C ALA A 21 -31.77 24.73 15.78
N GLN A 22 -33.00 24.38 15.36
CA GLN A 22 -33.35 23.03 14.92
C GLN A 22 -32.59 22.64 13.64
N ASN A 23 -32.39 23.58 12.73
CA ASN A 23 -31.61 23.39 11.51
C ASN A 23 -30.12 23.16 11.81
N LEU A 24 -29.50 23.98 12.67
CA LEU A 24 -28.11 23.81 13.08
C LEU A 24 -27.85 22.47 13.78
N ARG A 25 -28.76 22.06 14.68
CA ARG A 25 -28.69 20.74 15.34
C ARG A 25 -28.74 19.60 14.32
N THR A 26 -29.62 19.71 13.33
CA THR A 26 -29.75 18.70 12.27
C THR A 26 -28.47 18.61 11.43
N ILE A 27 -27.88 19.75 11.06
CA ILE A 27 -26.61 19.79 10.32
C ILE A 27 -25.49 19.11 11.12
N LYS A 28 -25.34 19.44 12.42
CA LYS A 28 -24.32 18.82 13.27
C LYS A 28 -24.54 17.32 13.39
N ASN A 29 -25.77 16.87 13.62
CA ASN A 29 -26.10 15.44 13.68
C ASN A 29 -25.77 14.69 12.38
N SER A 30 -26.00 15.31 11.21
CA SER A 30 -25.57 14.74 9.93
C SER A 30 -24.05 14.62 9.84
N ALA A 31 -23.32 15.66 10.28
CA ALA A 31 -21.86 15.62 10.32
C ALA A 31 -21.34 14.47 11.21
N GLU A 32 -21.87 14.34 12.42
CA GLU A 32 -21.52 13.24 13.34
C GLU A 32 -21.81 11.87 12.73
N LEU A 33 -22.95 11.72 12.05
CA LEU A 33 -23.32 10.46 11.41
C LEU A 33 -22.34 10.05 10.31
N TYR A 34 -21.93 10.98 9.44
CA TYR A 34 -20.92 10.69 8.42
C TYR A 34 -19.54 10.43 9.04
N PHE A 35 -19.17 11.19 10.07
CA PHE A 35 -17.91 11.03 10.77
C PHE A 35 -17.76 9.65 11.40
N THR A 36 -18.81 9.14 12.07
CA THR A 36 -18.79 7.80 12.68
C THR A 36 -18.73 6.66 11.67
N HIS A 37 -19.13 6.90 10.43
CA HIS A 37 -19.03 5.94 9.31
C HIS A 37 -17.78 6.18 8.44
N ALA A 38 -16.81 6.96 8.92
CA ALA A 38 -15.58 7.30 8.20
C ALA A 38 -15.80 7.96 6.82
N LYS A 39 -16.96 8.61 6.63
CA LYS A 39 -17.29 9.40 5.45
C LYS A 39 -16.82 10.84 5.66
N TYR A 40 -15.50 11.01 5.69
CA TYR A 40 -14.86 12.25 6.15
C TYR A 40 -15.10 13.44 5.22
N LYS A 41 -15.23 13.21 3.90
CA LYS A 41 -15.55 14.25 2.91
C LYS A 41 -16.94 14.85 3.16
N GLU A 42 -17.93 13.99 3.38
CA GLU A 42 -19.30 14.39 3.70
C GLU A 42 -19.38 15.01 5.09
N ALA A 43 -18.71 14.41 6.08
CA ALA A 43 -18.63 14.97 7.43
C ALA A 43 -18.03 16.38 7.42
N LEU A 44 -16.92 16.58 6.69
CA LEU A 44 -16.28 17.89 6.50
C LEU A 44 -17.23 18.91 5.90
N TYR A 45 -18.02 18.54 4.90
CA TYR A 45 -19.03 19.41 4.30
C TYR A 45 -20.05 19.92 5.34
N TYR A 46 -20.65 19.01 6.13
CA TYR A 46 -21.64 19.38 7.14
C TYR A 46 -21.02 20.14 8.33
N TYR A 47 -19.85 19.73 8.81
CA TYR A 47 -19.14 20.48 9.85
C TYR A 47 -18.77 21.89 9.39
N SER A 48 -18.28 22.05 8.16
CA SER A 48 -17.95 23.35 7.59
C SER A 48 -19.19 24.25 7.49
N LYS A 49 -20.34 23.68 7.13
CA LYS A 49 -21.62 24.39 7.11
C LYS A 49 -22.05 24.85 8.51
N TYR A 50 -21.92 23.99 9.52
CA TYR A 50 -22.21 24.32 10.92
C TYR A 50 -21.28 25.42 11.45
N ASN A 51 -19.97 25.29 11.18
CA ASN A 51 -18.93 26.18 11.69
C ASN A 51 -19.01 27.60 11.13
N LYS A 52 -19.67 27.82 9.98
CA LYS A 52 -19.93 29.17 9.46
C LYS A 52 -20.76 30.03 10.42
N THR A 53 -21.69 29.41 11.15
CA THR A 53 -22.58 30.08 12.10
C THR A 53 -22.08 29.97 13.54
N GLN A 54 -21.44 28.86 13.91
CA GLN A 54 -20.99 28.57 15.28
C GLN A 54 -19.45 28.44 15.36
N LYS A 55 -18.74 29.55 15.09
CA LYS A 55 -17.27 29.58 14.95
C LYS A 55 -16.46 29.15 16.18
N ASN A 56 -17.09 29.08 17.36
CA ASN A 56 -16.41 28.83 18.64
C ASN A 56 -16.69 27.42 19.21
N ASP A 57 -17.38 26.55 18.48
CA ASP A 57 -17.55 25.15 18.89
C ASP A 57 -16.25 24.37 18.66
N LEU A 58 -15.38 24.33 19.67
CA LEU A 58 -14.06 23.70 19.60
C LEU A 58 -14.10 22.19 19.31
N ASP A 59 -15.18 21.49 19.67
CA ASP A 59 -15.37 20.08 19.29
C ASP A 59 -15.53 19.94 17.78
N VAL A 60 -16.30 20.84 17.15
CA VAL A 60 -16.46 20.85 15.69
C VAL A 60 -15.17 21.27 15.00
N VAL A 61 -14.44 22.26 15.53
CA VAL A 61 -13.10 22.65 15.01
C VAL A 61 -12.17 21.44 14.98
N LEU A 62 -12.10 20.69 16.08
CA LEU A 62 -11.29 19.49 16.18
C LEU A 62 -11.66 18.45 15.12
N LYS A 63 -12.96 18.17 14.96
CA LYS A 63 -13.45 17.19 13.97
C LYS A 63 -13.24 17.65 12.53
N ILE A 64 -13.32 18.95 12.25
CA ILE A 64 -12.90 19.51 10.96
C ILE A 64 -11.42 19.22 10.72
N GLY A 65 -10.56 19.46 11.72
CA GLY A 65 -9.14 19.14 11.64
C GLY A 65 -8.87 17.67 11.32
N TYR A 66 -9.61 16.74 11.95
CA TYR A 66 -9.51 15.32 11.62
C TYR A 66 -10.01 14.99 10.23
N CYS A 67 -11.17 15.50 9.81
CA CYS A 67 -11.66 15.23 8.46
C CYS A 67 -10.69 15.74 7.39
N LEU A 68 -10.14 16.95 7.57
CA LEU A 68 -9.16 17.53 6.64
C LEU A 68 -7.91 16.65 6.53
N TYR A 69 -7.45 16.06 7.64
CA TYR A 69 -6.34 15.11 7.60
C TYR A 69 -6.68 13.86 6.79
N GLU A 70 -7.86 13.28 7.04
CA GLU A 70 -8.29 12.05 6.33
C GLU A 70 -8.61 12.30 4.85
N THR A 71 -8.89 13.55 4.47
CA THR A 71 -9.05 13.97 3.06
C THR A 71 -7.81 14.65 2.49
N ASN A 72 -6.63 14.36 3.05
CA ASN A 72 -5.30 14.80 2.56
C ASN A 72 -5.05 16.33 2.48
N ASP A 73 -5.85 17.17 3.14
CA ASP A 73 -5.59 18.61 3.27
C ASP A 73 -4.81 18.89 4.56
N LEU A 74 -3.53 18.51 4.56
CA LEU A 74 -2.65 18.64 5.72
C LEU A 74 -2.47 20.09 6.18
N THR A 75 -2.43 21.03 5.24
CA THR A 75 -2.24 22.46 5.54
C THR A 75 -3.39 22.99 6.39
N GLN A 76 -4.62 22.74 5.96
CA GLN A 76 -5.79 23.18 6.70
C GLN A 76 -6.02 22.34 7.95
N ALA A 77 -5.76 21.02 7.90
CA ALA A 77 -5.82 20.16 9.08
C ALA A 77 -4.94 20.71 10.21
N LYS A 78 -3.67 21.05 9.89
CA LYS A 78 -2.72 21.63 10.84
C LYS A 78 -3.23 22.93 11.44
N ARG A 79 -3.79 23.81 10.61
CA ARG A 79 -4.35 25.09 11.04
C ARG A 79 -5.50 24.91 12.05
N PHE A 80 -6.46 24.05 11.74
CA PHE A 80 -7.61 23.80 12.63
C PHE A 80 -7.18 23.12 13.93
N LEU A 81 -6.27 22.14 13.86
CA LEU A 81 -5.78 21.45 15.05
C LEU A 81 -4.93 22.35 15.95
N ASN A 82 -4.09 23.21 15.38
CA ASN A 82 -3.35 24.22 16.16
C ASN A 82 -4.31 25.19 16.86
N TYR A 83 -5.30 25.72 16.13
CA TYR A 83 -6.31 26.60 16.72
C TYR A 83 -7.05 25.90 17.87
N TYR A 84 -7.40 24.62 17.72
CA TYR A 84 -8.01 23.84 18.81
C TYR A 84 -7.09 23.74 20.04
N VAL A 85 -5.83 23.33 19.88
CA VAL A 85 -4.93 23.12 21.04
C VAL A 85 -4.52 24.43 21.73
N GLU A 86 -4.58 25.57 21.02
CA GLU A 86 -4.31 26.89 21.57
C GLU A 86 -5.48 27.47 22.38
N ASN A 87 -6.72 27.09 22.04
CA ASN A 87 -7.93 27.68 22.62
C ASN A 87 -8.67 26.75 23.59
N GLU A 88 -8.37 25.44 23.59
CA GLU A 88 -8.91 24.50 24.56
C GLU A 88 -8.04 24.47 25.84
N LYS A 89 -8.67 24.58 27.01
CA LYS A 89 -7.96 24.60 28.31
C LYS A 89 -7.27 23.27 28.59
N LYS A 90 -7.88 22.17 28.16
CA LYS A 90 -7.36 20.81 28.30
C LYS A 90 -7.53 20.05 26.97
N PRO A 91 -6.67 20.32 25.97
CA PRO A 91 -6.81 19.71 24.66
C PRO A 91 -6.77 18.19 24.76
N VAL A 92 -7.66 17.51 24.02
CA VAL A 92 -7.67 16.05 23.98
C VAL A 92 -6.36 15.54 23.39
N ALA A 93 -5.82 14.44 23.94
CA ALA A 93 -4.53 13.91 23.55
C ALA A 93 -4.43 13.64 22.04
N ARG A 94 -5.51 13.12 21.43
CA ARG A 94 -5.58 12.75 20.01
C ARG A 94 -5.32 13.93 19.06
N ALA A 95 -5.55 15.18 19.47
CA ALA A 95 -5.16 16.35 18.67
C ALA A 95 -3.64 16.40 18.44
N TYR A 96 -2.85 16.09 19.48
CA TYR A 96 -1.40 16.03 19.38
C TYR A 96 -0.91 14.83 18.56
N LEU A 97 -1.64 13.71 18.57
CA LEU A 97 -1.33 12.57 17.71
C LEU A 97 -1.43 12.97 16.23
N PHE A 98 -2.52 13.63 15.83
CA PHE A 98 -2.70 14.10 14.45
C PHE A 98 -1.73 15.22 14.09
N LEU A 99 -1.45 16.18 14.98
CA LEU A 99 -0.38 17.17 14.75
C LEU A 99 0.99 16.49 14.56
N GLY A 100 1.26 15.42 15.30
CA GLY A 100 2.45 14.59 15.11
C GLY A 100 2.50 13.99 13.71
N LYS A 101 1.42 13.33 13.28
CA LYS A 101 1.27 12.73 11.94
C LYS A 101 1.46 13.76 10.82
N ILE A 102 0.81 14.92 10.93
CA ILE A 102 0.94 16.00 9.94
C ILE A 102 2.39 16.48 9.84
N ASN A 103 3.02 16.83 10.97
CA ASN A 103 4.41 17.27 10.94
C ASN A 103 5.35 16.15 10.47
N HIS A 104 4.99 14.88 10.68
CA HIS A 104 5.76 13.74 10.18
C HIS A 104 5.71 13.68 8.65
N GLY A 105 4.52 13.79 8.05
CA GLY A 105 4.33 13.84 6.60
C GLY A 105 4.93 15.06 5.92
N GLU A 106 5.05 16.18 6.64
CA GLU A 106 5.78 17.37 6.19
C GLU A 106 7.31 17.24 6.36
N ASN A 107 7.82 16.07 6.78
CA ASN A 107 9.22 15.84 7.15
C ASN A 107 9.76 16.77 8.26
N ASN A 108 8.87 17.43 9.01
CA ASN A 108 9.21 18.20 10.19
C ASN A 108 9.33 17.29 11.42
N PHE A 109 10.29 16.37 11.35
CA PHE A 109 10.49 15.30 12.33
C PHE A 109 10.70 15.80 13.76
N LYS A 110 11.28 17.00 13.94
CA LYS A 110 11.44 17.60 15.27
C LYS A 110 10.09 17.98 15.87
N ALA A 111 9.25 18.70 15.12
CA ALA A 111 7.91 19.05 15.58
C ALA A 111 7.03 17.80 15.76
N ALA A 112 7.13 16.84 14.86
CA ALA A 112 6.43 15.56 14.95
C ALA A 112 6.78 14.81 16.25
N SER A 113 8.08 14.65 16.54
CA SER A 113 8.55 14.00 17.77
C SER A 113 8.04 14.69 19.04
N LEU A 114 7.99 16.02 19.06
CA LEU A 114 7.46 16.79 20.20
C LEU A 114 5.96 16.55 20.39
N ALA A 115 5.18 16.56 19.30
CA ALA A 115 3.75 16.33 19.34
C ALA A 115 3.41 14.88 19.77
N TYR A 116 4.14 13.88 19.25
CA TYR A 116 3.98 12.49 19.69
C TYR A 116 4.32 12.30 21.17
N LYS A 117 5.42 12.91 21.66
CA LYS A 117 5.76 12.88 23.10
C LYS A 117 4.69 13.53 23.96
N LYS A 118 4.10 14.63 23.49
CA LYS A 118 2.97 15.28 24.18
C LYS A 118 1.76 14.35 24.26
N TYR A 119 1.40 13.69 23.16
CA TYR A 119 0.35 12.68 23.15
C TYR A 119 0.64 11.54 24.15
N ILE A 120 1.84 10.94 24.10
CA ILE A 120 2.26 9.85 25.01
C ILE A 120 2.14 10.24 26.49
N GLY A 121 2.46 11.49 26.83
CA GLY A 121 2.38 12.00 28.19
C GLY A 121 0.96 12.30 28.69
N LEU A 122 -0.02 12.36 27.80
CA LEU A 122 -1.43 12.63 28.13
C LEU A 122 -2.29 11.36 28.20
N VAL A 123 -1.81 10.25 27.66
CA VAL A 123 -2.56 8.98 27.59
C VAL A 123 -1.99 7.92 28.53
N LYS A 124 -2.85 6.95 28.90
CA LYS A 124 -2.48 5.82 29.75
C LYS A 124 -1.65 4.80 28.97
N ASP A 125 -0.94 3.92 29.69
CA ASP A 125 -0.20 2.81 29.07
C ASP A 125 -1.08 1.88 28.22
N SER A 126 -2.37 1.77 28.56
CA SER A 126 -3.36 0.96 27.85
C SER A 126 -3.95 1.62 26.60
N ASP A 127 -3.57 2.86 26.27
CA ASP A 127 -4.07 3.52 25.07
C ASP A 127 -3.51 2.81 23.81
N PRO A 128 -4.38 2.40 22.87
CA PRO A 128 -3.98 1.58 21.73
C PRO A 128 -2.91 2.24 20.84
N ASP A 129 -2.93 3.58 20.69
CA ASP A 129 -1.97 4.26 19.80
C ASP A 129 -0.66 4.62 20.51
N ARG A 130 -0.53 4.34 21.82
CA ARG A 130 0.65 4.75 22.59
C ARG A 130 1.93 4.03 22.19
N VAL A 131 1.85 2.73 21.90
CA VAL A 131 3.00 1.95 21.41
C VAL A 131 3.43 2.46 20.04
N TRP A 132 2.45 2.66 19.14
CA TRP A 132 2.70 3.24 17.82
C TRP A 132 3.34 4.62 17.92
N ALA A 133 2.85 5.50 18.80
CA ALA A 133 3.41 6.85 18.95
C ALA A 133 4.86 6.84 19.48
N LYS A 134 5.21 5.89 20.35
CA LYS A 134 6.61 5.70 20.78
C LYS A 134 7.50 5.31 19.60
N GLU A 135 7.00 4.42 18.76
CA GLU A 135 7.71 4.01 17.55
C GLU A 135 7.80 5.17 16.54
N ALA A 136 6.76 5.99 16.41
CA ALA A 136 6.75 7.20 15.61
C ALA A 136 7.82 8.23 16.05
N VAL A 137 8.09 8.34 17.36
CA VAL A 137 9.20 9.15 17.88
C VAL A 137 10.57 8.61 17.42
N ARG A 138 10.75 7.28 17.41
CA ARG A 138 11.98 6.64 16.90
C ARG A 138 12.13 6.87 15.40
N ARG A 139 11.04 6.66 14.65
CA ARG A 139 10.93 6.89 13.20
C ARG A 139 11.32 8.32 12.82
N CYS A 140 10.88 9.31 13.59
CA CYS A 140 11.34 10.70 13.42
C CYS A 140 12.87 10.83 13.50
N GLY A 141 13.53 10.09 14.40
CA GLY A 141 14.98 10.07 14.50
C GLY A 141 15.67 9.44 13.28
N VAL A 142 15.05 8.44 12.66
CA VAL A 142 15.51 7.87 11.38
C VAL A 142 15.30 8.87 10.25
N GLY A 143 14.12 9.49 10.16
CA GLY A 143 13.79 10.50 9.16
C GLY A 143 14.76 11.69 9.17
N ILE A 144 15.16 12.19 10.34
CA ILE A 144 16.19 13.25 10.47
C ILE A 144 17.50 12.83 9.81
N LYS A 145 17.93 11.58 9.98
CA LYS A 145 19.14 11.06 9.35
C LYS A 145 18.95 10.89 7.84
N ALA A 146 17.78 10.42 7.41
CA ALA A 146 17.47 10.22 6.00
C ALA A 146 17.48 11.53 5.21
N LEU A 147 17.04 12.65 5.80
CA LEU A 147 17.10 13.98 5.18
C LEU A 147 18.53 14.46 4.91
N ALA A 148 19.54 13.91 5.60
CA ALA A 148 20.94 14.26 5.39
C ALA A 148 21.62 13.40 4.31
N LEU A 149 20.94 12.38 3.78
CA LEU A 149 21.46 11.50 2.74
C LEU A 149 21.11 12.03 1.35
N ASP A 150 21.94 11.67 0.36
CA ASP A 150 21.64 11.96 -1.04
C ASP A 150 20.39 11.19 -1.49
N GLN A 151 19.43 11.91 -2.06
CA GLN A 151 18.21 11.31 -2.60
C GLN A 151 18.55 10.44 -3.81
N LEU A 152 18.09 9.18 -3.82
CA LEU A 152 18.34 8.21 -4.89
C LEU A 152 17.55 8.52 -6.18
N ALA A 153 16.37 9.11 -6.02
CA ALA A 153 15.41 9.34 -7.10
C ALA A 153 14.57 10.60 -6.87
N PHE A 154 13.99 11.12 -7.95
CA PHE A 154 12.85 12.03 -7.90
C PHE A 154 11.57 11.21 -7.88
N VAL A 155 10.56 11.62 -7.11
CA VAL A 155 9.31 10.86 -6.97
C VAL A 155 8.12 11.74 -7.32
N GLU A 156 7.24 11.20 -8.15
CA GLU A 156 6.04 11.88 -8.64
C GLU A 156 4.81 10.98 -8.48
N ASN A 157 3.68 11.59 -8.18
CA ASN A 157 2.39 10.92 -8.22
C ASN A 157 2.00 10.68 -9.69
N LEU A 158 1.43 9.52 -10.05
CA LEU A 158 1.06 9.23 -11.44
C LEU A 158 -0.08 10.10 -12.01
N GLY A 159 -0.70 10.94 -11.17
CA GLY A 159 -1.71 11.90 -11.58
C GLY A 159 -3.11 11.30 -11.66
N GLU A 160 -4.09 12.17 -11.90
CA GLU A 160 -5.54 11.87 -11.82
C GLU A 160 -6.04 10.88 -12.89
N ASN A 161 -5.26 10.66 -13.96
CA ASN A 161 -5.60 9.64 -14.95
C ASN A 161 -5.39 8.23 -14.41
N VAL A 162 -4.49 8.04 -13.44
CA VAL A 162 -4.23 6.75 -12.80
C VAL A 162 -4.81 6.71 -11.40
N ASN A 163 -4.55 7.73 -10.57
CA ASN A 163 -4.98 7.79 -9.17
C ASN A 163 -6.31 8.52 -9.01
N THR A 164 -7.03 8.21 -7.94
CA THR A 164 -8.38 8.69 -7.63
C THR A 164 -8.47 9.05 -6.15
N GLU A 165 -9.60 9.61 -5.71
CA GLU A 165 -9.85 9.84 -4.27
C GLU A 165 -10.04 8.55 -3.44
N TYR A 166 -9.97 7.39 -4.09
CA TYR A 166 -10.03 6.06 -3.49
C TYR A 166 -8.64 5.41 -3.50
N ASP A 167 -8.53 4.17 -3.02
CA ASP A 167 -7.22 3.52 -2.98
C ASP A 167 -6.84 2.96 -4.34
N ASP A 168 -5.67 3.31 -4.82
CA ASP A 168 -5.03 2.88 -6.06
C ASP A 168 -3.65 2.30 -5.76
N PHE A 169 -3.50 0.99 -5.98
CA PHE A 169 -2.38 0.27 -5.39
C PHE A 169 -1.95 -0.98 -6.16
N ASN A 170 -0.82 -1.53 -5.73
CA ASN A 170 -0.17 -2.72 -6.29
C ASN A 170 0.09 -2.59 -7.80
N PRO A 171 0.95 -1.64 -8.23
CA PRO A 171 1.33 -1.53 -9.63
C PRO A 171 2.09 -2.77 -10.09
N ILE A 172 1.69 -3.31 -11.23
CA ILE A 172 2.29 -4.43 -11.93
C ILE A 172 2.69 -3.96 -13.33
N LEU A 173 3.97 -4.10 -13.65
CA LEU A 173 4.50 -3.79 -14.98
C LEU A 173 3.97 -4.80 -16.01
N SER A 174 3.64 -4.35 -17.22
CA SER A 174 3.29 -5.29 -18.27
C SER A 174 4.54 -6.04 -18.76
N PRO A 175 4.47 -7.37 -18.90
CA PRO A 175 5.57 -8.14 -19.49
C PRO A 175 5.77 -7.86 -20.99
N ASN A 176 4.72 -7.38 -21.66
CA ASN A 176 4.68 -7.27 -23.12
C ASN A 176 4.73 -5.82 -23.64
N TYR A 177 4.54 -4.83 -22.76
CA TYR A 177 4.38 -3.42 -23.16
C TYR A 177 5.00 -2.49 -22.12
N THR A 178 6.12 -1.84 -22.45
CA THR A 178 6.85 -0.95 -21.52
C THR A 178 6.07 0.32 -21.16
N ASP A 179 5.07 0.68 -21.95
CA ASP A 179 4.19 1.81 -21.78
C ASP A 179 2.90 1.45 -21.02
N LYS A 180 2.74 0.23 -20.50
CA LYS A 180 1.50 -0.23 -19.85
C LYS A 180 1.74 -0.73 -18.42
N ILE A 181 0.84 -0.34 -17.53
CA ILE A 181 0.77 -0.85 -16.16
C ILE A 181 -0.62 -1.44 -15.87
N TYR A 182 -0.63 -2.40 -14.96
CA TYR A 182 -1.81 -2.96 -14.33
C TYR A 182 -1.79 -2.61 -12.86
N PHE A 183 -2.93 -2.46 -12.23
CA PHE A 183 -3.01 -2.15 -10.81
C PHE A 183 -4.41 -2.48 -10.28
N SER A 184 -4.62 -2.32 -8.97
CA SER A 184 -5.90 -2.57 -8.31
C SER A 184 -6.45 -1.28 -7.71
N SER A 185 -7.78 -1.12 -7.69
CA SER A 185 -8.41 0.11 -7.21
C SER A 185 -9.77 -0.09 -6.54
N THR A 186 -10.03 0.65 -5.47
CA THR A 186 -11.36 0.74 -4.84
C THR A 186 -12.17 1.95 -5.36
N ARG A 187 -11.89 2.39 -6.59
CA ARG A 187 -12.53 3.56 -7.19
C ARG A 187 -14.03 3.41 -7.38
N MET A 188 -14.68 4.57 -7.49
CA MET A 188 -16.05 4.65 -7.97
C MET A 188 -16.18 3.97 -9.34
N GLY A 189 -17.14 3.05 -9.46
CA GLY A 189 -17.36 2.28 -10.68
C GLY A 189 -16.82 0.85 -10.64
N SER A 190 -16.11 0.44 -9.57
CA SER A 190 -15.81 -0.98 -9.33
C SER A 190 -17.09 -1.82 -9.32
N VAL A 191 -16.97 -3.04 -9.84
CA VAL A 191 -18.10 -3.96 -10.03
C VAL A 191 -18.77 -4.26 -8.68
N GLY A 192 -20.10 -4.35 -8.72
CA GLY A 192 -20.91 -4.61 -7.53
C GLY A 192 -21.29 -3.36 -6.70
N GLY A 193 -20.62 -2.22 -6.90
CA GLY A 193 -20.92 -0.97 -6.21
C GLY A 193 -20.54 -0.99 -4.72
N PRO A 194 -20.90 0.07 -3.96
CA PRO A 194 -20.49 0.20 -2.57
C PRO A 194 -21.21 -0.83 -1.67
N ARG A 195 -20.45 -1.47 -0.78
CA ARG A 195 -20.91 -2.52 0.12
C ARG A 195 -20.52 -2.23 1.56
N ASN A 196 -21.37 -2.65 2.49
CA ASN A 196 -21.06 -2.62 3.92
C ASN A 196 -20.18 -3.83 4.31
N VAL A 197 -19.78 -3.87 5.58
CA VAL A 197 -18.92 -4.94 6.16
C VAL A 197 -19.50 -6.36 6.05
N LYS A 198 -20.80 -6.50 5.75
CA LYS A 198 -21.46 -7.80 5.52
C LYS A 198 -21.50 -8.19 4.05
N GLY A 199 -20.96 -7.37 3.14
CA GLY A 199 -21.03 -7.56 1.70
C GLY A 199 -22.40 -7.20 1.10
N LEU A 200 -23.26 -6.53 1.85
CA LEU A 200 -24.56 -6.06 1.33
C LEU A 200 -24.41 -4.68 0.70
N LYS A 201 -25.17 -4.43 -0.37
CA LYS A 201 -25.19 -3.13 -1.06
C LYS A 201 -25.58 -2.01 -0.09
N ASP A 202 -24.78 -0.95 -0.05
CA ASP A 202 -25.01 0.23 0.79
C ASP A 202 -24.49 1.47 0.07
N GLU A 203 -25.39 2.18 -0.61
CA GLU A 203 -25.06 3.39 -1.39
C GLU A 203 -24.66 4.58 -0.51
N LYS A 204 -24.98 4.55 0.79
CA LYS A 204 -24.76 5.69 1.68
C LYS A 204 -23.46 5.57 2.46
N PHE A 205 -23.18 4.39 3.01
CA PHE A 205 -22.04 4.17 3.88
C PHE A 205 -21.09 3.06 3.40
N GLY A 206 -21.45 2.35 2.33
CA GLY A 206 -20.62 1.29 1.79
C GLY A 206 -19.30 1.79 1.18
N GLN A 207 -18.38 0.86 1.00
CA GLN A 207 -17.11 1.04 0.32
C GLN A 207 -17.06 0.14 -0.92
N TYR A 208 -16.36 0.58 -1.97
CA TYR A 208 -16.17 -0.25 -3.15
C TYR A 208 -15.15 -1.35 -2.85
N SER A 209 -15.40 -2.53 -3.40
CA SER A 209 -14.39 -3.59 -3.46
C SER A 209 -13.27 -3.17 -4.43
N ALA A 210 -12.08 -3.74 -4.22
CA ALA A 210 -10.98 -3.54 -5.15
C ALA A 210 -11.29 -4.29 -6.47
N ASP A 211 -11.07 -3.63 -7.59
CA ASP A 211 -11.15 -4.18 -8.94
C ASP A 211 -9.79 -4.05 -9.64
N MET A 212 -9.57 -4.84 -10.69
CA MET A 212 -8.37 -4.76 -11.51
C MET A 212 -8.53 -3.75 -12.65
N TYR A 213 -7.49 -2.97 -12.90
CA TYR A 213 -7.44 -1.92 -13.91
C TYR A 213 -6.12 -1.93 -14.67
N SER A 214 -6.11 -1.26 -15.82
CA SER A 214 -4.89 -0.96 -16.57
C SER A 214 -4.88 0.47 -17.07
N SER A 215 -3.68 1.03 -17.22
CA SER A 215 -3.45 2.29 -17.93
C SER A 215 -2.21 2.16 -18.81
N ARG A 216 -2.10 3.01 -19.82
CA ARG A 216 -0.96 3.07 -20.73
C ARG A 216 -0.53 4.50 -20.98
N ILE A 217 0.70 4.68 -21.41
CA ILE A 217 1.23 5.97 -21.82
C ILE A 217 0.95 6.18 -23.32
N VAL A 218 0.27 7.26 -23.68
CA VAL A 218 0.07 7.70 -25.06
C VAL A 218 0.51 9.16 -25.15
N ASN A 219 1.40 9.48 -26.10
CA ASN A 219 1.97 10.82 -26.27
C ASN A 219 2.63 11.40 -25.00
N GLY A 220 3.21 10.53 -24.15
CA GLY A 220 3.88 10.93 -22.91
C GLY A 220 2.96 11.07 -21.70
N GLU A 221 1.65 10.87 -21.85
CA GLU A 221 0.67 10.98 -20.76
C GLU A 221 -0.01 9.64 -20.48
N TRP A 222 -0.31 9.37 -19.21
CA TRP A 222 -1.15 8.23 -18.84
C TRP A 222 -2.57 8.43 -19.36
N THR A 223 -3.12 7.42 -20.02
CA THR A 223 -4.52 7.43 -20.45
C THR A 223 -5.46 7.22 -19.27
N ALA A 224 -6.73 7.59 -19.45
CA ALA A 224 -7.79 7.15 -18.54
C ALA A 224 -7.76 5.63 -18.38
N THR A 225 -8.00 5.17 -17.16
CA THR A 225 -7.89 3.76 -16.77
C THR A 225 -9.02 2.92 -17.36
N ALA A 226 -8.66 1.75 -17.86
CA ALA A 226 -9.61 0.75 -18.34
C ALA A 226 -9.78 -0.37 -17.30
N PRO A 227 -11.02 -0.68 -16.86
CA PRO A 227 -11.27 -1.83 -15.99
C PRO A 227 -11.05 -3.14 -16.76
N PHE A 228 -10.72 -4.19 -16.03
CA PHE A 228 -10.85 -5.55 -16.54
C PHE A 228 -12.33 -5.91 -16.69
N ASN A 229 -12.63 -6.90 -17.54
CA ASN A 229 -14.02 -7.26 -17.83
C ASN A 229 -14.71 -7.96 -16.65
N ASN A 230 -16.05 -8.01 -16.68
CA ASN A 230 -16.90 -8.55 -15.61
C ASN A 230 -16.80 -10.08 -15.39
N LEU A 231 -16.01 -10.80 -16.18
CA LEU A 231 -15.68 -12.20 -15.86
C LEU A 231 -14.54 -12.30 -14.85
N LEU A 232 -13.74 -11.24 -14.74
CA LEU A 232 -12.63 -11.12 -13.79
C LEU A 232 -13.05 -10.27 -12.59
N ASN A 233 -13.49 -9.03 -12.84
CA ASN A 233 -13.98 -8.13 -11.80
C ASN A 233 -15.41 -8.50 -11.40
N SER A 234 -15.68 -8.57 -10.10
CA SER A 234 -16.96 -9.01 -9.56
C SER A 234 -17.39 -8.15 -8.35
N ALA A 235 -18.37 -8.62 -7.59
CA ALA A 235 -18.79 -7.94 -6.36
C ALA A 235 -17.80 -8.09 -5.19
N ARG A 236 -16.76 -8.93 -5.37
CA ARG A 236 -15.73 -9.29 -4.39
C ARG A 236 -14.50 -8.39 -4.59
N HIS A 237 -13.48 -8.56 -3.76
CA HIS A 237 -12.20 -7.91 -4.00
C HIS A 237 -11.41 -8.73 -5.00
N GLU A 238 -11.01 -8.11 -6.10
CA GLU A 238 -10.06 -8.63 -7.06
C GLU A 238 -8.81 -7.74 -7.14
N MET A 239 -7.63 -8.37 -7.07
CA MET A 239 -6.35 -7.68 -7.21
C MET A 239 -5.45 -8.40 -8.19
N VAL A 240 -4.87 -7.68 -9.13
CA VAL A 240 -3.84 -8.22 -10.01
C VAL A 240 -2.58 -8.49 -9.19
N LEU A 241 -2.01 -9.69 -9.30
CA LEU A 241 -0.81 -10.09 -8.54
C LEU A 241 0.44 -10.19 -9.42
N GLY A 242 0.26 -10.47 -10.70
CA GLY A 242 1.37 -10.62 -11.63
C GLY A 242 0.97 -11.38 -12.89
N PHE A 243 1.97 -11.63 -13.70
CA PHE A 243 1.87 -12.40 -14.93
C PHE A 243 3.00 -13.41 -14.99
N ASN A 244 2.85 -14.44 -15.80
CA ASN A 244 4.00 -15.26 -16.20
C ASN A 244 4.92 -14.46 -17.16
N SER A 245 6.09 -15.02 -17.45
CA SER A 245 7.19 -14.30 -18.12
C SER A 245 6.83 -13.76 -19.50
N ASN A 246 5.95 -14.44 -20.24
CA ASN A 246 5.47 -14.01 -21.58
C ASN A 246 4.10 -13.30 -21.56
N GLY A 247 3.50 -13.11 -20.38
CA GLY A 247 2.22 -12.45 -20.21
C GLY A 247 0.98 -13.20 -20.72
N SER A 248 1.09 -14.49 -21.08
CA SER A 248 -0.06 -15.30 -21.49
C SER A 248 -0.93 -15.76 -20.32
N VAL A 249 -0.42 -15.65 -19.09
CA VAL A 249 -1.08 -16.06 -17.86
C VAL A 249 -1.08 -14.91 -16.87
N MET A 250 -2.23 -14.61 -16.27
CA MET A 250 -2.37 -13.66 -15.18
C MET A 250 -2.71 -14.37 -13.88
N PHE A 251 -2.04 -13.95 -12.80
CA PHE A 251 -2.36 -14.32 -11.43
C PHE A 251 -3.11 -13.18 -10.77
N TYR A 252 -4.24 -13.47 -10.13
CA TYR A 252 -4.99 -12.47 -9.40
C TYR A 252 -5.62 -13.04 -8.14
N PHE A 253 -5.74 -12.22 -7.10
CA PHE A 253 -6.44 -12.57 -5.87
C PHE A 253 -7.94 -12.33 -6.04
N LYS A 254 -8.77 -13.20 -5.46
CA LYS A 254 -10.21 -13.01 -5.32
C LYS A 254 -10.67 -13.31 -3.90
N GLY A 255 -11.22 -12.32 -3.21
CA GLY A 255 -11.49 -12.41 -1.77
C GLY A 255 -12.78 -11.74 -1.30
N LYS A 256 -13.25 -12.12 -0.11
CA LYS A 256 -14.37 -11.42 0.55
C LYS A 256 -13.89 -10.07 1.08
N ASP A 257 -12.65 -10.05 1.54
CA ASP A 257 -11.84 -8.89 1.88
C ASP A 257 -10.41 -9.14 1.33
N LEU A 258 -9.50 -8.19 1.54
CA LEU A 258 -8.12 -8.27 1.05
C LEU A 258 -7.25 -9.33 1.77
N ASN A 259 -7.76 -9.97 2.82
CA ASN A 259 -7.03 -10.95 3.63
C ASN A 259 -7.63 -12.37 3.54
N SER A 260 -8.84 -12.52 3.01
CA SER A 260 -9.56 -13.79 2.92
C SER A 260 -10.03 -14.07 1.50
N GLY A 261 -9.29 -14.95 0.82
CA GLY A 261 -9.57 -15.28 -0.57
C GLY A 261 -8.66 -16.37 -1.12
N GLU A 262 -8.63 -16.45 -2.43
CA GLU A 262 -7.82 -17.42 -3.18
C GLU A 262 -7.07 -16.70 -4.32
N ILE A 263 -5.96 -17.29 -4.75
CA ILE A 263 -5.26 -16.87 -5.96
C ILE A 263 -5.83 -17.67 -7.13
N LEU A 264 -6.22 -16.96 -8.18
CA LEU A 264 -6.77 -17.49 -9.41
C LEU A 264 -5.84 -17.22 -10.59
N VAL A 265 -5.98 -18.04 -11.63
CA VAL A 265 -5.20 -18.00 -12.86
C VAL A 265 -6.13 -17.83 -14.04
N ASP A 266 -5.85 -16.83 -14.88
CA ASP A 266 -6.54 -16.60 -16.15
C ASP A 266 -5.57 -16.66 -17.33
N THR A 267 -6.02 -17.24 -18.44
CA THR A 267 -5.24 -17.43 -19.69
C THR A 267 -5.71 -16.55 -20.85
N PHE A 268 -6.61 -15.60 -20.59
CA PHE A 268 -7.15 -14.70 -21.60
C PHE A 268 -7.79 -15.40 -22.81
N LYS A 269 -8.31 -16.63 -22.65
CA LYS A 269 -8.93 -17.39 -23.74
C LYS A 269 -9.95 -16.52 -24.48
N ALA A 270 -9.62 -16.22 -25.74
CA ALA A 270 -10.34 -15.25 -26.56
C ALA A 270 -11.62 -15.83 -27.17
N ASN A 271 -11.66 -17.15 -27.41
CA ASN A 271 -12.82 -17.82 -27.98
C ASN A 271 -13.88 -18.03 -26.88
N VAL A 272 -15.07 -17.47 -27.08
CA VAL A 272 -16.17 -17.52 -26.11
C VAL A 272 -16.62 -18.96 -25.83
N GLU A 273 -16.51 -19.84 -26.83
CA GLU A 273 -16.86 -21.27 -26.71
C GLU A 273 -15.87 -22.04 -25.80
N ASP A 274 -14.60 -21.62 -25.77
CA ASP A 274 -13.54 -22.24 -24.96
C ASP A 274 -13.31 -21.49 -23.63
N ARG A 275 -13.97 -20.34 -23.46
CA ARG A 275 -13.84 -19.51 -22.26
C ARG A 275 -14.70 -20.11 -21.18
N THR A 276 -14.07 -20.77 -20.21
CA THR A 276 -14.74 -21.17 -18.99
C THR A 276 -15.23 -19.91 -18.26
N LEU A 277 -16.44 -19.95 -17.69
CA LEU A 277 -16.99 -18.85 -16.88
C LEU A 277 -16.19 -18.61 -15.58
N PHE A 278 -15.17 -19.43 -15.31
CA PHE A 278 -14.42 -19.44 -14.08
C PHE A 278 -12.91 -19.57 -14.37
N SER A 279 -12.13 -18.74 -13.71
CA SER A 279 -10.67 -18.88 -13.61
C SER A 279 -10.32 -20.03 -12.68
N SER A 280 -9.15 -20.65 -12.90
CA SER A 280 -8.73 -21.82 -12.12
C SER A 280 -7.94 -21.41 -10.88
N PRO A 281 -8.05 -22.12 -9.74
CA PRO A 281 -7.20 -21.88 -8.60
C PRO A 281 -5.72 -22.06 -8.93
N PHE A 282 -4.88 -21.15 -8.44
CA PHE A 282 -3.44 -21.28 -8.51
C PHE A 282 -2.99 -22.40 -7.56
N ARG A 283 -2.46 -23.48 -8.14
CA ARG A 283 -1.88 -24.61 -7.40
C ARG A 283 -0.43 -24.31 -7.04
N GLY A 284 -0.27 -23.42 -6.07
CA GLY A 284 1.02 -22.96 -5.57
C GLY A 284 1.36 -23.45 -4.17
N PRO A 285 2.54 -23.05 -3.65
CA PRO A 285 3.02 -23.43 -2.32
C PRO A 285 2.44 -22.54 -1.20
N MET A 286 1.66 -21.52 -1.56
CA MET A 286 1.04 -20.59 -0.63
C MET A 286 -0.24 -21.17 -0.01
N ASN A 287 -0.46 -20.88 1.27
CA ASN A 287 -1.67 -21.20 2.00
C ASN A 287 -2.08 -20.02 2.90
N GLY A 288 -3.29 -19.49 2.69
CA GLY A 288 -3.85 -18.38 3.45
C GLY A 288 -4.02 -18.65 4.96
N GLU A 289 -4.09 -19.92 5.39
CA GLU A 289 -4.14 -20.28 6.82
C GLU A 289 -2.86 -19.89 7.58
N PHE A 290 -1.72 -19.81 6.87
CA PHE A 290 -0.47 -19.31 7.44
C PHE A 290 -0.31 -17.79 7.27
N GLY A 291 -1.35 -17.10 6.80
CA GLY A 291 -1.31 -15.69 6.46
C GLY A 291 -0.51 -15.39 5.19
N ASP A 292 -0.27 -16.38 4.31
CA ASP A 292 0.52 -16.17 3.10
C ASP A 292 -0.12 -15.09 2.21
N HIS A 293 0.66 -14.07 1.84
CA HIS A 293 0.18 -12.95 1.02
C HIS A 293 1.31 -12.27 0.24
N SER A 294 0.97 -11.20 -0.49
CA SER A 294 1.88 -10.41 -1.33
C SER A 294 2.83 -11.27 -2.21
N PRO A 295 2.29 -12.19 -3.04
CA PRO A 295 3.13 -12.98 -3.92
C PRO A 295 3.84 -12.11 -4.95
N TYR A 296 5.07 -12.50 -5.26
CA TYR A 296 5.87 -11.99 -6.36
C TYR A 296 6.36 -13.16 -7.20
N PHE A 297 5.77 -13.29 -8.38
CA PHE A 297 6.20 -14.22 -9.42
C PHE A 297 7.40 -13.60 -10.13
N PHE A 298 8.61 -14.06 -9.80
CA PHE A 298 9.83 -13.58 -10.46
C PHE A 298 9.87 -14.05 -11.92
N ASN A 299 9.47 -15.31 -12.13
CA ASN A 299 9.30 -15.96 -13.42
C ASN A 299 8.32 -17.14 -13.25
N ASP A 300 8.30 -18.05 -14.22
CA ASP A 300 7.38 -19.20 -14.27
C ASP A 300 7.71 -20.29 -13.23
N THR A 301 8.90 -20.23 -12.63
CA THR A 301 9.42 -21.26 -11.72
C THR A 301 9.82 -20.73 -10.35
N THR A 302 9.77 -19.43 -10.10
CA THR A 302 10.25 -18.82 -8.84
C THR A 302 9.21 -17.88 -8.27
N LEU A 303 8.77 -18.18 -7.05
CA LEU A 303 7.80 -17.40 -6.30
C LEU A 303 8.40 -16.96 -4.96
N ILE A 304 8.34 -15.66 -4.67
CA ILE A 304 8.66 -15.09 -3.36
C ILE A 304 7.38 -14.53 -2.77
N PHE A 305 7.11 -14.75 -1.49
CA PHE A 305 5.88 -14.27 -0.84
C PHE A 305 6.11 -14.03 0.66
N SER A 306 5.23 -13.26 1.30
CA SER A 306 5.27 -13.05 2.75
C SER A 306 4.37 -14.03 3.48
N SER A 307 4.76 -14.43 4.69
CA SER A 307 4.06 -15.46 5.48
C SER A 307 4.26 -15.28 6.98
N ARG A 308 3.29 -15.77 7.79
CA ARG A 308 3.40 -15.86 9.26
C ARG A 308 3.57 -17.31 9.75
N ARG A 309 4.22 -18.16 8.95
CA ARG A 309 4.52 -19.53 9.36
C ARG A 309 5.33 -19.56 10.66
N ALA A 310 5.10 -20.61 11.45
CA ALA A 310 5.63 -20.72 12.81
C ALA A 310 7.16 -20.84 12.89
N ASP A 311 7.83 -21.22 11.80
CA ASP A 311 9.29 -21.26 11.64
C ASP A 311 9.90 -19.90 11.28
N GLY A 312 9.09 -18.84 11.29
CA GLY A 312 9.50 -17.45 11.06
C GLY A 312 10.27 -16.78 12.21
N PHE A 313 10.73 -15.56 11.95
CA PHE A 313 11.46 -14.68 12.87
C PHE A 313 10.58 -13.64 13.56
N GLY A 314 9.35 -13.42 13.08
CA GLY A 314 8.54 -12.30 13.52
C GLY A 314 7.18 -12.18 12.85
N GLY A 315 6.77 -10.94 12.57
CA GLY A 315 5.46 -10.59 12.02
C GLY A 315 5.15 -11.31 10.72
N TYR A 316 5.61 -10.76 9.60
CA TYR A 316 5.59 -11.41 8.29
C TYR A 316 7.02 -11.60 7.83
N ASP A 317 7.35 -12.79 7.36
CA ASP A 317 8.67 -13.11 6.81
C ASP A 317 8.56 -13.45 5.34
N LEU A 318 9.64 -13.20 4.60
CA LEU A 318 9.75 -13.58 3.19
C LEU A 318 10.20 -15.03 3.04
N TYR A 319 9.47 -15.76 2.21
CA TYR A 319 9.75 -17.13 1.81
C TYR A 319 9.92 -17.21 0.30
N ILE A 320 10.70 -18.18 -0.16
CA ILE A 320 10.86 -18.53 -1.57
C ILE A 320 10.43 -19.98 -1.80
N SER A 321 9.81 -20.24 -2.94
CA SER A 321 9.58 -21.59 -3.44
C SER A 321 9.90 -21.62 -4.93
N VAL A 322 10.47 -22.74 -5.36
CA VAL A 322 10.82 -22.97 -6.76
C VAL A 322 10.02 -24.13 -7.31
N LYS A 323 9.69 -24.06 -8.59
CA LYS A 323 9.02 -25.13 -9.31
C LYS A 323 10.08 -25.98 -9.98
N SER A 324 10.09 -27.28 -9.68
CA SER A 324 10.98 -28.28 -10.27
C SER A 324 10.17 -29.50 -10.66
N ASN A 325 10.38 -30.04 -11.86
CA ASN A 325 9.63 -31.19 -12.39
C ASN A 325 8.10 -31.01 -12.31
N GLY A 326 7.62 -29.80 -12.62
CA GLY A 326 6.20 -29.46 -12.59
C GLY A 326 5.60 -29.23 -11.19
N GLN A 327 6.34 -29.42 -10.10
CA GLN A 327 5.86 -29.26 -8.72
C GLN A 327 6.61 -28.14 -7.99
N TRP A 328 5.88 -27.37 -7.18
CA TRP A 328 6.49 -26.39 -6.29
C TRP A 328 7.16 -27.09 -5.10
N THR A 329 8.35 -26.66 -4.74
CA THR A 329 9.02 -27.10 -3.51
C THR A 329 8.30 -26.55 -2.28
N SER A 330 8.51 -27.18 -1.13
CA SER A 330 8.16 -26.57 0.15
C SER A 330 8.78 -25.17 0.26
N PRO A 331 8.04 -24.16 0.77
CA PRO A 331 8.58 -22.83 1.02
C PRO A 331 9.81 -22.85 1.94
N GLU A 332 10.84 -22.11 1.55
CA GLU A 332 12.07 -21.91 2.31
C GLU A 332 12.09 -20.47 2.84
N ASN A 333 12.29 -20.29 4.15
CA ASN A 333 12.44 -18.96 4.76
C ASN A 333 13.75 -18.30 4.27
N LEU A 334 13.70 -17.02 3.88
CA LEU A 334 14.88 -16.30 3.37
C LEU A 334 15.96 -15.99 4.43
N GLY A 335 15.71 -16.32 5.69
CA GLY A 335 16.68 -16.26 6.79
C GLY A 335 16.76 -14.91 7.49
N ALA A 336 17.43 -14.90 8.64
CA ALA A 336 17.54 -13.76 9.57
C ALA A 336 18.29 -12.53 9.01
N GLU A 337 18.94 -12.66 7.84
CA GLU A 337 19.61 -11.54 7.17
C GLU A 337 18.60 -10.60 6.49
N ILE A 338 17.44 -11.16 6.10
CA ILE A 338 16.34 -10.43 5.46
C ILE A 338 15.21 -10.23 6.47
N ASN A 339 14.81 -11.34 7.09
CA ASN A 339 13.65 -11.43 7.98
C ASN A 339 13.98 -10.99 9.41
N SER A 340 13.01 -10.39 10.08
CA SER A 340 13.20 -9.75 11.37
C SER A 340 11.99 -9.96 12.29
N PRO A 341 12.02 -9.49 13.55
CA PRO A 341 10.85 -9.53 14.43
C PRO A 341 9.64 -8.68 13.96
N PHE A 342 9.74 -8.03 12.80
CA PHE A 342 8.78 -7.07 12.25
C PHE A 342 8.08 -7.68 11.03
N ASP A 343 7.34 -6.87 10.26
CA ASP A 343 6.72 -7.32 9.02
C ASP A 343 7.65 -7.02 7.83
N GLU A 344 7.94 -8.02 7.02
CA GLU A 344 8.60 -7.95 5.71
C GLU A 344 7.62 -8.45 4.63
N ILE A 345 7.19 -7.56 3.74
CA ILE A 345 6.15 -7.87 2.74
C ILE A 345 6.46 -7.29 1.36
N SER A 346 5.62 -7.62 0.38
CA SER A 346 5.65 -7.03 -0.97
C SER A 346 7.03 -7.14 -1.65
N PRO A 347 7.58 -8.37 -1.76
CA PRO A 347 8.89 -8.60 -2.34
C PRO A 347 8.95 -8.25 -3.84
N PHE A 348 10.16 -7.96 -4.29
CA PHE A 348 10.53 -7.79 -5.69
C PHE A 348 12.01 -8.14 -5.87
N LEU A 349 12.29 -9.18 -6.66
CA LEU A 349 13.64 -9.57 -7.04
C LEU A 349 13.99 -8.95 -8.39
N THR A 350 15.16 -8.33 -8.49
CA THR A 350 15.63 -7.73 -9.75
C THR A 350 15.97 -8.78 -10.79
N LYS A 351 16.04 -8.35 -12.06
CA LYS A 351 16.32 -9.19 -13.23
C LYS A 351 17.63 -9.97 -13.10
N ASP A 352 18.66 -9.38 -12.50
CA ASP A 352 19.93 -10.07 -12.20
C ASP A 352 19.78 -11.16 -11.12
N GLY A 353 18.63 -11.26 -10.45
CA GLY A 353 18.36 -12.24 -9.41
C GLY A 353 19.16 -12.03 -8.11
N ARG A 354 19.80 -10.87 -7.92
CA ARG A 354 20.72 -10.60 -6.79
C ARG A 354 20.33 -9.45 -5.88
N ASN A 355 19.38 -8.61 -6.27
CA ASN A 355 18.88 -7.53 -5.40
C ASN A 355 17.42 -7.78 -5.07
N LEU A 356 17.12 -7.82 -3.77
CA LEU A 356 15.77 -7.99 -3.26
C LEU A 356 15.30 -6.66 -2.67
N TYR A 357 14.18 -6.19 -3.18
CA TYR A 357 13.42 -5.08 -2.64
C TYR A 357 12.21 -5.63 -1.90
N PHE A 358 11.86 -5.03 -0.78
CA PHE A 358 10.70 -5.42 0.02
C PHE A 358 10.29 -4.26 0.93
N SER A 359 9.08 -4.30 1.46
CA SER A 359 8.58 -3.29 2.40
C SER A 359 8.68 -3.81 3.83
N SER A 360 9.16 -3.00 4.77
CA SER A 360 9.27 -3.39 6.18
C SER A 360 8.95 -2.25 7.17
N ASN A 361 8.37 -2.60 8.32
CA ASN A 361 8.12 -1.68 9.44
C ASN A 361 9.17 -1.78 10.56
N ASN A 362 10.37 -2.31 10.25
CA ASN A 362 11.43 -2.51 11.22
C ASN A 362 11.98 -1.20 11.84
N ARG A 363 12.93 -1.36 12.78
CA ARG A 363 13.53 -0.24 13.54
C ARG A 363 14.36 0.76 12.71
N LYS A 364 14.49 0.56 11.41
CA LYS A 364 15.15 1.47 10.47
C LYS A 364 14.16 2.15 9.51
N SER A 365 12.85 1.96 9.68
CA SER A 365 11.82 2.67 8.91
C SER A 365 11.66 4.12 9.39
N ILE A 366 11.33 4.99 8.44
CA ILE A 366 10.94 6.39 8.53
C ILE A 366 9.43 6.48 8.69
N GLY A 367 8.66 5.73 7.90
CA GLY A 367 7.21 5.68 7.94
C GLY A 367 6.67 4.44 8.64
N GLY A 368 5.49 3.99 8.23
CA GLY A 368 4.88 2.76 8.70
C GLY A 368 5.63 1.56 8.13
N MET A 369 5.30 1.19 6.90
CA MET A 369 6.05 0.30 6.02
C MET A 369 6.94 1.13 5.09
N ASP A 370 8.22 0.80 5.01
CA ASP A 370 9.16 1.48 4.12
C ASP A 370 9.78 0.48 3.15
N ILE A 371 10.16 0.92 1.96
CA ILE A 371 10.88 0.11 0.98
C ILE A 371 12.36 0.00 1.39
N PHE A 372 12.83 -1.23 1.52
CA PHE A 372 14.21 -1.63 1.74
C PHE A 372 14.78 -2.35 0.52
N LYS A 373 16.11 -2.32 0.41
CA LYS A 373 16.90 -3.09 -0.56
C LYS A 373 17.97 -3.89 0.17
N THR A 374 18.21 -5.11 -0.28
CA THR A 374 19.39 -5.91 0.08
C THR A 374 20.00 -6.52 -1.18
N LYS A 375 21.29 -6.86 -1.11
CA LYS A 375 22.05 -7.48 -2.20
C LYS A 375 22.67 -8.79 -1.75
N PHE A 376 22.56 -9.82 -2.58
CA PHE A 376 23.22 -11.09 -2.35
C PHE A 376 24.72 -11.00 -2.65
N ASP A 377 25.55 -11.35 -1.68
CA ASP A 377 27.00 -11.53 -1.83
C ASP A 377 27.28 -12.97 -2.22
N GLU A 378 27.55 -13.20 -3.51
CA GLU A 378 27.79 -14.54 -4.03
C GLU A 378 29.05 -15.20 -3.44
N ASN A 379 30.05 -14.43 -3.02
CA ASN A 379 31.29 -14.98 -2.46
C ASN A 379 31.03 -15.55 -1.06
N LYS A 380 30.21 -14.85 -0.26
CA LYS A 380 29.86 -15.26 1.09
C LYS A 380 28.62 -16.14 1.16
N LEU A 381 27.83 -16.19 0.09
CA LEU A 381 26.52 -16.85 0.02
C LEU A 381 25.51 -16.28 1.03
N THR A 382 25.60 -14.99 1.31
CA THR A 382 24.79 -14.26 2.31
C THR A 382 24.21 -12.99 1.71
N TRP A 383 23.09 -12.53 2.26
CA TRP A 383 22.52 -11.21 1.96
C TRP A 383 23.22 -10.11 2.75
N SER A 384 23.37 -8.94 2.13
CA SER A 384 23.81 -7.75 2.83
C SER A 384 22.73 -7.25 3.78
N THR A 385 23.11 -6.46 4.78
CA THR A 385 22.14 -5.83 5.67
C THR A 385 21.16 -4.96 4.87
N PRO A 386 19.83 -5.15 5.03
CA PRO A 386 18.85 -4.32 4.33
C PRO A 386 19.04 -2.83 4.62
N ILE A 387 19.01 -2.03 3.55
CA ILE A 387 19.10 -0.57 3.58
C ILE A 387 17.75 0.03 3.20
N ASN A 388 17.29 1.01 3.98
CA ASN A 388 16.10 1.79 3.67
C ASN A 388 16.39 2.71 2.47
N LEU A 389 15.49 2.79 1.49
CA LEU A 389 15.71 3.61 0.27
C LEU A 389 15.63 5.13 0.52
N GLY A 390 15.26 5.57 1.71
CA GLY A 390 15.24 6.96 2.11
C GLY A 390 14.16 7.80 1.41
N ILE A 391 14.16 9.09 1.71
CA ILE A 391 13.26 10.08 1.12
C ILE A 391 13.84 10.52 -0.23
N PRO A 392 13.05 10.69 -1.31
CA PRO A 392 11.59 10.73 -1.33
C PRO A 392 10.88 9.43 -1.73
N ILE A 393 11.62 8.32 -1.89
CA ILE A 393 11.01 7.01 -2.21
C ILE A 393 10.12 6.58 -1.04
N ASN A 394 10.68 6.55 0.16
CA ASN A 394 9.91 6.37 1.38
C ASN A 394 9.38 7.70 1.93
N SER A 395 8.32 7.59 2.73
CA SER A 395 7.53 8.68 3.29
C SER A 395 7.33 8.49 4.80
N SER A 396 6.43 9.27 5.40
CA SER A 396 6.02 9.09 6.80
C SER A 396 4.94 8.03 6.99
N GLU A 397 4.34 7.54 5.90
CA GLU A 397 3.22 6.59 5.88
C GLU A 397 3.71 5.24 5.34
N ASP A 398 2.82 4.41 4.79
CA ASP A 398 3.18 3.13 4.18
C ASP A 398 3.60 3.30 2.71
N ASP A 399 4.76 2.77 2.34
CA ASP A 399 5.29 2.67 0.99
C ASP A 399 5.50 1.18 0.64
N LEU A 400 4.77 0.71 -0.37
CA LEU A 400 4.55 -0.72 -0.64
C LEU A 400 4.67 -1.06 -2.13
N TYR A 401 4.79 -2.36 -2.44
CA TYR A 401 4.67 -2.90 -3.81
C TYR A 401 5.65 -2.30 -4.82
N PHE A 402 6.89 -2.06 -4.40
CA PHE A 402 7.94 -1.54 -5.28
C PHE A 402 8.22 -2.49 -6.46
N LYS A 403 8.23 -1.94 -7.68
CA LYS A 403 8.58 -2.61 -8.94
C LYS A 403 9.53 -1.74 -9.75
N LEU A 404 10.76 -2.20 -9.94
CA LEU A 404 11.73 -1.53 -10.80
C LEU A 404 11.44 -1.86 -12.27
N ALA A 405 11.34 -0.83 -13.12
CA ALA A 405 11.10 -0.99 -14.54
C ALA A 405 12.30 -1.64 -15.25
N THR A 406 12.04 -2.23 -16.41
CA THR A 406 13.07 -2.89 -17.23
C THR A 406 14.08 -1.90 -17.82
N ASP A 407 13.74 -0.61 -17.88
CA ASP A 407 14.65 0.46 -18.28
C ASP A 407 15.69 0.80 -17.21
N GLY A 408 15.57 0.25 -15.99
CA GLY A 408 16.49 0.49 -14.87
C GLY A 408 16.55 1.95 -14.39
N LEU A 409 15.68 2.83 -14.89
CA LEU A 409 15.66 4.26 -14.57
C LEU A 409 14.40 4.66 -13.80
N LYS A 410 13.35 3.82 -13.86
CA LYS A 410 12.08 4.09 -13.18
C LYS A 410 11.70 2.95 -12.25
N ALA A 411 11.00 3.26 -11.17
CA ALA A 411 10.25 2.28 -10.40
C ALA A 411 8.83 2.78 -10.12
N TYR A 412 7.90 1.86 -9.94
CA TYR A 412 6.54 2.14 -9.53
C TYR A 412 6.27 1.52 -8.17
N PHE A 413 5.50 2.19 -7.35
CA PHE A 413 5.15 1.71 -6.01
C PHE A 413 3.86 2.39 -5.53
N SER A 414 3.24 1.83 -4.50
CA SER A 414 2.09 2.43 -3.84
C SER A 414 2.54 3.16 -2.59
N SER A 415 1.94 4.32 -2.31
CA SER A 415 2.23 5.08 -1.10
C SER A 415 0.98 5.69 -0.51
N SER A 416 0.86 5.59 0.82
CA SER A 416 -0.20 6.23 1.60
C SER A 416 0.14 7.66 2.05
N ARG A 417 1.16 8.28 1.47
CA ARG A 417 1.54 9.66 1.78
C ARG A 417 0.35 10.61 1.58
N LYS A 418 0.09 11.45 2.59
CA LYS A 418 -1.08 12.34 2.68
C LYS A 418 -1.04 13.59 1.78
N VAL A 419 -0.32 13.53 0.66
CA VAL A 419 -0.27 14.56 -0.40
C VAL A 419 -0.88 14.07 -1.72
N GLY A 420 -1.42 12.85 -1.73
CA GLY A 420 -2.08 12.22 -2.87
C GLY A 420 -3.58 12.48 -2.95
N PHE A 421 -4.24 11.79 -3.87
CA PHE A 421 -5.68 11.84 -4.10
C PHE A 421 -6.44 10.98 -3.08
N GLY A 422 -6.05 9.70 -2.93
CA GLY A 422 -6.68 8.73 -2.04
C GLY A 422 -5.86 8.43 -0.78
N ASN A 423 -6.21 7.37 -0.06
CA ASN A 423 -5.39 6.90 1.06
C ASN A 423 -4.22 6.02 0.60
N SER A 424 -4.27 5.45 -0.60
CA SER A 424 -3.12 4.85 -1.27
C SER A 424 -3.12 5.28 -2.73
N ASP A 425 -1.99 5.77 -3.22
CA ASP A 425 -1.80 6.22 -4.60
C ASP A 425 -0.58 5.53 -5.21
N ILE A 426 -0.56 5.43 -6.54
CA ILE A 426 0.59 4.94 -7.30
C ILE A 426 1.54 6.09 -7.63
N TYR A 427 2.83 5.89 -7.33
CA TYR A 427 3.92 6.80 -7.59
C TYR A 427 4.94 6.19 -8.55
N VAL A 428 5.67 7.07 -9.23
CA VAL A 428 6.87 6.73 -10.00
C VAL A 428 8.10 7.36 -9.35
N ALA A 429 9.18 6.60 -9.24
CA ALA A 429 10.51 7.06 -8.85
C ALA A 429 11.44 7.07 -10.06
N TYR A 430 11.99 8.23 -10.41
CA TYR A 430 13.01 8.41 -11.45
C TYR A 430 14.40 8.44 -10.81
N PHE A 431 15.16 7.36 -10.97
CA PHE A 431 16.48 7.22 -10.38
C PHE A 431 17.50 8.17 -11.02
N LYS A 432 18.38 8.75 -10.18
CA LYS A 432 19.49 9.61 -10.64
C LYS A 432 20.58 8.83 -11.38
N SER A 433 20.64 7.52 -11.17
CA SER A 433 21.59 6.62 -11.81
C SER A 433 20.87 5.36 -12.30
N PHE A 434 21.33 4.82 -13.42
CA PHE A 434 20.86 3.53 -13.93
C PHE A 434 21.08 2.41 -12.91
N GLN A 435 20.03 1.62 -12.67
CA GLN A 435 20.04 0.45 -11.79
C GLN A 435 20.51 -0.77 -12.59
N LYS A 436 21.81 -1.08 -12.50
CA LYS A 436 22.49 -2.13 -13.28
C LYS A 436 21.88 -3.52 -13.09
N GLU A 437 21.28 -3.77 -11.94
CA GLU A 437 20.51 -4.98 -11.64
C GLU A 437 19.34 -5.29 -12.59
N GLN A 438 18.91 -4.34 -13.43
CA GLN A 438 17.85 -4.54 -14.43
C GLN A 438 18.37 -4.68 -15.86
N GLU A 439 19.67 -4.56 -16.08
CA GLU A 439 20.27 -4.57 -17.42
C GLU A 439 20.05 -5.94 -18.09
N SER A 440 20.43 -7.01 -17.39
CA SER A 440 20.40 -8.37 -17.92
C SER A 440 20.04 -9.39 -16.85
N TYR A 441 19.53 -10.55 -17.30
CA TYR A 441 19.43 -11.73 -16.45
C TYR A 441 20.84 -12.27 -16.20
N SER A 442 21.07 -12.81 -15.00
CA SER A 442 22.31 -13.51 -14.67
C SER A 442 22.20 -15.00 -14.99
N ASN A 443 23.35 -15.68 -15.04
CA ASN A 443 23.44 -17.13 -15.01
C ASN A 443 24.48 -17.53 -13.96
N PRO A 444 24.16 -18.26 -12.88
CA PRO A 444 22.83 -18.79 -12.51
C PRO A 444 21.77 -17.70 -12.29
N LEU A 445 20.51 -17.99 -12.60
CA LEU A 445 19.45 -16.99 -12.69
C LEU A 445 19.14 -16.28 -11.38
N THR A 446 19.11 -17.02 -10.27
CA THR A 446 18.80 -16.47 -8.94
C THR A 446 19.90 -16.70 -7.92
N PHE A 447 19.90 -15.90 -6.85
CA PHE A 447 20.76 -16.12 -5.68
C PHE A 447 20.64 -17.55 -5.11
N ARG A 448 19.45 -18.16 -5.21
CA ARG A 448 19.19 -19.53 -4.75
C ARG A 448 19.92 -20.54 -5.62
N ASP A 449 19.90 -20.35 -6.93
CA ASP A 449 20.61 -21.22 -7.88
C ASP A 449 22.13 -21.14 -7.66
N VAL A 450 22.66 -19.95 -7.34
CA VAL A 450 24.07 -19.79 -6.94
C VAL A 450 24.39 -20.58 -5.67
N LYS A 451 23.53 -20.50 -4.63
CA LYS A 451 23.73 -21.27 -3.39
C LYS A 451 23.77 -22.77 -3.68
N LEU A 452 22.80 -23.27 -4.44
CA LEU A 452 22.72 -24.67 -4.81
C LEU A 452 23.94 -25.13 -5.62
N ALA A 453 24.33 -24.35 -6.63
CA ALA A 453 25.52 -24.63 -7.45
C ALA A 453 26.79 -24.77 -6.61
N LYS A 454 27.03 -23.81 -5.70
CA LYS A 454 28.21 -23.81 -4.84
C LYS A 454 28.19 -24.88 -3.76
N GLN A 455 27.01 -25.31 -3.31
CA GLN A 455 26.87 -26.44 -2.39
C GLN A 455 27.23 -27.75 -3.11
N LEU A 456 26.66 -27.98 -4.30
CA LEU A 456 26.94 -29.18 -5.11
C LEU A 456 28.41 -29.29 -5.50
N ALA A 457 29.05 -28.17 -5.88
CA ALA A 457 30.49 -28.17 -6.21
C ALA A 457 31.37 -28.56 -5.02
N LYS A 458 31.01 -28.15 -3.78
CA LYS A 458 31.73 -28.55 -2.57
C LYS A 458 31.56 -30.04 -2.23
N GLU A 459 30.39 -30.61 -2.51
CA GLU A 459 30.09 -32.01 -2.24
C GLU A 459 30.73 -32.98 -3.24
N THR A 460 31.01 -32.50 -4.45
CA THR A 460 31.55 -33.32 -5.56
C THR A 460 33.06 -33.20 -5.78
N ASP A 461 33.76 -32.35 -5.00
CA ASP A 461 35.19 -32.01 -5.16
C ASP A 461 35.55 -31.54 -6.59
N LEU A 462 34.55 -31.11 -7.36
CA LEU A 462 34.69 -30.56 -8.69
C LEU A 462 34.99 -29.07 -8.56
N SER A 463 36.11 -28.62 -9.16
CA SER A 463 36.31 -27.19 -9.43
C SER A 463 35.12 -26.69 -10.25
N VAL A 464 34.53 -25.56 -9.88
CA VAL A 464 33.44 -24.93 -10.63
C VAL A 464 33.95 -24.56 -12.04
N THR A 465 33.91 -25.50 -12.97
CA THR A 465 34.16 -25.31 -14.40
C THR A 465 32.82 -25.12 -15.11
N GLU A 466 32.86 -24.56 -16.33
CA GLU A 466 31.68 -24.31 -17.17
C GLU A 466 30.73 -25.53 -17.28
N GLU A 467 31.24 -26.76 -17.17
CA GLU A 467 30.46 -28.01 -17.19
C GLU A 467 29.45 -28.18 -16.03
N VAL A 468 29.72 -27.66 -14.83
CA VAL A 468 28.74 -27.69 -13.72
C VAL A 468 27.57 -26.73 -14.02
N THR A 469 27.84 -25.71 -14.82
CA THR A 469 26.87 -24.68 -15.22
C THR A 469 25.95 -25.19 -16.34
N GLU A 470 26.46 -26.05 -17.22
CA GLU A 470 25.65 -26.79 -18.20
C GLU A 470 24.75 -27.87 -17.54
N GLY A 471 25.23 -28.56 -16.50
CA GLY A 471 24.39 -29.50 -15.72
C GLY A 471 23.32 -28.81 -14.85
N LEU A 472 23.54 -27.53 -14.51
CA LEU A 472 22.58 -26.66 -13.81
C LEU A 472 21.71 -25.82 -14.75
N ALA A 473 21.86 -25.96 -16.07
CA ALA A 473 20.98 -25.37 -17.08
C ALA A 473 19.57 -26.00 -17.08
N LEU A 474 19.08 -26.45 -15.92
CA LEU A 474 17.74 -26.99 -15.72
C LEU A 474 16.66 -25.89 -15.62
N PHE A 475 17.04 -24.62 -15.64
CA PHE A 475 16.09 -23.51 -15.67
C PHE A 475 16.49 -22.47 -16.73
N SER A 476 16.73 -22.90 -17.97
CA SER A 476 16.65 -21.99 -19.11
C SER A 476 15.18 -21.57 -19.31
N GLU A 477 14.96 -20.33 -19.77
CA GLU A 477 13.64 -19.78 -20.19
C GLU A 477 12.81 -20.68 -21.12
N SER A 478 13.39 -21.77 -21.63
CA SER A 478 12.77 -22.73 -22.54
C SER A 478 11.72 -23.65 -21.90
N GLU A 479 11.62 -23.74 -20.57
CA GLU A 479 10.45 -24.38 -19.95
C GLU A 479 9.28 -23.39 -19.87
N ILE A 480 8.64 -23.14 -21.01
CA ILE A 480 7.28 -22.59 -21.00
C ILE A 480 6.41 -23.62 -20.29
N VAL A 481 5.97 -23.30 -19.07
CA VAL A 481 4.95 -24.09 -18.41
C VAL A 481 3.66 -23.89 -19.19
N GLU A 482 3.32 -24.85 -20.06
CA GLU A 482 1.94 -24.98 -20.51
C GLU A 482 1.08 -25.27 -19.28
N TYR A 483 0.30 -24.27 -18.87
CA TYR A 483 -0.80 -24.52 -17.95
C TYR A 483 -1.84 -25.36 -18.70
N LYS A 484 -1.73 -26.68 -18.57
CA LYS A 484 -2.75 -27.63 -19.04
C LYS A 484 -3.89 -27.60 -18.03
N PHE A 485 -4.99 -26.95 -18.41
CA PHE A 485 -6.23 -26.87 -17.62
C PHE A 485 -7.18 -27.98 -17.99
#